data_AF-A0A3D2Z487-F1
#
_entry.id   AF-A0A3D2Z487-F1
#
_cell.length_a   1.000
_cell.length_b   1.000
_cell.length_c   1.000
_cell.angle_alpha   90.00
_cell.angle_beta   90.00
_cell.angle_gamma   90.00
#
_symmetry.space_group_name_H-M   'P 1'
#
loop_
_entity.id
_entity.type
_entity.pdbx_description
1 polymer ?
#
loop_
_entity_poly.entity_id
_entity_poly.type
_entity_poly.pdbx_seq_one_letter_code
_entity_poly.pdbx_strand_id
1 'polypeptide(L)'
;GKTLYGLRDGRQQDAREIPKDRGDIPIPVALGIWALSTAGFVVLVAFLVPEFPWWITAAFGFIWTPIYSYIGARMIGLTGSPQGVSFPYLREGSFYLSGYQGAGVWFAPIPIFQWGFEAAAFKQLELTKTKFGSMVKLAAVTIVIMFICSFVFWSFIWKLGPIPSSAYPFVQKFWPFHATMQAFWAKSTLPDAAGNALVSQIIRWDYIGTGFLGSAAVLAGLALFKAPLTLFYGFVGGIGYWPHFVILNFAGALLGRYYFQRRFGEDRWRAYTPILLAGYSCGMGLVGMTSISVALISKAVSSIVF
;
A
#
# COMPACT_ATOMS: atom_id res chain seq x y z
N GLY A 1 26.15 -17.31 -24.88
CA GLY A 1 25.67 -16.18 -24.05
C GLY A 1 26.02 -16.47 -22.61
N LYS A 2 26.90 -15.66 -22.00
CA LYS A 2 27.28 -15.80 -20.59
C LYS A 2 26.06 -15.46 -19.73
N THR A 3 25.56 -16.43 -19.00
CA THR A 3 24.47 -16.28 -18.03
C THR A 3 24.89 -15.31 -16.93
N LEU A 4 23.95 -14.51 -16.44
CA LEU A 4 24.12 -13.48 -15.38
C LEU A 4 24.80 -13.99 -14.08
N TYR A 5 24.96 -15.31 -13.92
CA TYR A 5 25.70 -15.93 -12.83
C TYR A 5 27.24 -15.79 -12.94
N GLY A 6 27.79 -15.67 -14.16
CA GLY A 6 29.24 -15.56 -14.38
C GLY A 6 29.87 -14.21 -13.97
N LEU A 7 29.06 -13.25 -13.53
CA LEU A 7 29.52 -11.96 -12.99
C LEU A 7 29.68 -12.00 -11.46
N ARG A 8 29.34 -13.11 -10.81
CA ARG A 8 29.36 -13.24 -9.34
C ARG A 8 30.75 -13.58 -8.76
N ASP A 9 31.68 -14.05 -9.59
CA ASP A 9 33.04 -14.44 -9.16
C ASP A 9 34.10 -13.34 -9.30
N GLY A 10 33.71 -12.08 -9.58
CA GLY A 10 34.66 -11.03 -9.94
C GLY A 10 35.00 -9.99 -8.86
N ARG A 11 34.23 -9.89 -7.78
CA ARG A 11 34.46 -8.99 -6.63
C ARG A 11 33.34 -9.24 -5.62
N GLN A 12 33.64 -9.90 -4.51
CA GLN A 12 32.95 -9.62 -3.25
C GLN A 12 33.32 -8.19 -2.85
N GLN A 13 32.75 -7.19 -3.53
CA GLN A 13 32.63 -5.87 -2.95
C GLN A 13 31.72 -6.04 -1.75
N ASP A 14 32.23 -5.62 -0.59
CA ASP A 14 31.57 -5.71 0.69
C ASP A 14 30.12 -5.24 0.53
N ALA A 15 29.13 -6.01 0.99
CA ALA A 15 27.70 -5.71 0.77
C ALA A 15 27.24 -4.37 1.42
N ARG A 16 28.18 -3.65 2.04
CA ARG A 16 28.06 -2.36 2.69
C ARG A 16 28.63 -1.20 1.86
N GLU A 17 29.39 -1.45 0.80
CA GLU A 17 29.95 -0.38 -0.03
C GLU A 17 28.92 0.10 -1.06
N ILE A 18 28.41 1.31 -0.82
CA ILE A 18 27.53 2.03 -1.73
C ILE A 18 28.28 2.23 -3.07
N PRO A 19 27.69 1.89 -4.24
CA PRO A 19 28.35 2.11 -5.53
C PRO A 19 28.73 3.57 -5.72
N LYS A 20 30.04 3.86 -5.86
CA LYS A 20 30.61 5.22 -5.85
C LYS A 20 29.98 6.20 -6.87
N ASP A 21 29.43 5.72 -7.99
CA ASP A 21 28.93 6.55 -9.10
C ASP A 21 27.38 6.62 -9.21
N ARG A 22 26.64 6.24 -8.16
CA ARG A 22 25.17 6.22 -8.20
C ARG A 22 24.52 7.59 -7.98
N GLY A 23 25.21 8.49 -7.26
CA GLY A 23 24.67 9.79 -6.84
C GLY A 23 23.57 9.66 -5.79
N ASP A 24 23.77 8.78 -4.80
CA ASP A 24 22.84 8.60 -3.69
C ASP A 24 22.81 9.86 -2.80
N ILE A 25 21.62 10.17 -2.26
CA ILE A 25 21.47 11.30 -1.35
C ILE A 25 22.15 10.98 -0.02
N PRO A 26 22.99 11.87 0.53
CA PRO A 26 23.53 11.70 1.88
C PRO A 26 22.41 11.54 2.91
N ILE A 27 22.53 10.58 3.83
CA ILE A 27 21.51 10.29 4.85
C ILE A 27 21.01 11.56 5.57
N PRO A 28 21.86 12.53 5.97
CA PRO A 28 21.38 13.77 6.59
C PRO A 28 20.48 14.60 5.68
N VAL A 29 20.77 14.64 4.37
CA VAL A 29 19.96 15.36 3.39
C VAL A 29 18.62 14.65 3.18
N ALA A 30 18.61 13.32 3.13
CA ALA A 30 17.38 12.53 3.04
C ALA A 30 16.48 12.74 4.27
N LEU A 31 17.06 12.72 5.48
CA LEU A 31 16.34 13.02 6.72
C LEU A 31 15.85 14.46 6.75
N GLY A 32 16.63 15.41 6.24
CA GLY A 32 16.23 16.82 6.11
C GLY A 32 15.04 17.00 5.17
N ILE A 33 15.05 16.36 3.99
CA ILE A 33 13.94 16.39 3.03
C ILE A 33 12.68 15.78 3.67
N TRP A 34 12.82 14.64 4.35
CA TRP A 34 11.71 14.00 5.05
C TRP A 34 11.14 14.89 6.17
N ALA A 35 12.00 15.47 7.01
CA ALA A 35 11.57 16.32 8.11
C ALA A 35 10.87 17.59 7.59
N LEU A 36 11.41 18.23 6.54
CA LEU A 36 10.81 19.38 5.89
C LEU A 36 9.46 19.04 5.26
N SER A 37 9.37 17.92 4.53
CA SER A 37 8.13 17.48 3.89
C SER A 37 7.05 17.14 4.93
N THR A 38 7.42 16.45 6.00
CA THR A 38 6.51 16.09 7.10
C THR A 38 6.06 17.33 7.86
N ALA A 39 6.98 18.25 8.18
CA ALA A 39 6.65 19.53 8.80
C ALA A 39 5.70 20.37 7.92
N GLY A 40 5.98 20.46 6.62
CA GLY A 40 5.12 21.15 5.66
C GLY A 40 3.72 20.56 5.62
N PHE A 41 3.60 19.22 5.69
CA PHE A 41 2.30 18.55 5.78
C PHE A 41 1.57 18.87 7.09
N VAL A 42 2.27 18.86 8.24
CA VAL A 42 1.70 19.21 9.54
C VAL A 42 1.19 20.65 9.54
N VAL A 43 1.98 21.59 9.02
CA VAL A 43 1.61 23.01 8.89
C VAL A 43 0.39 23.16 7.98
N LEU A 44 0.36 22.45 6.85
CA LEU A 44 -0.78 22.48 5.93
C LEU A 44 -2.06 21.99 6.61
N VAL A 45 -2.00 20.91 7.38
CA VAL A 45 -3.16 20.39 8.13
C VAL A 45 -3.59 21.38 9.21
N ALA A 46 -2.65 21.95 9.96
CA ALA A 46 -2.95 22.95 10.98
C ALA A 46 -3.60 24.22 10.39
N PHE A 47 -3.23 24.58 9.16
CA PHE A 47 -3.85 25.70 8.44
C PHE A 47 -5.23 25.37 7.89
N LEU A 48 -5.41 24.19 7.29
CA LEU A 48 -6.68 23.78 6.67
C LEU A 48 -7.75 23.36 7.69
N VAL A 49 -7.34 22.85 8.86
CA VAL A 49 -8.26 22.37 9.91
C VAL A 49 -7.79 22.92 11.28
N PRO A 50 -8.05 24.21 11.58
CA PRO A 50 -7.53 24.87 12.78
C PRO A 50 -8.02 24.27 14.10
N GLU A 51 -9.21 23.65 14.08
CA GLU A 51 -9.78 22.98 15.26
C GLU A 51 -9.10 21.64 15.57
N PHE A 52 -8.35 21.08 14.61
CA PHE A 52 -7.69 19.80 14.81
C PHE A 52 -6.35 19.97 15.54
N PRO A 53 -6.09 19.20 16.61
CA PRO A 53 -4.83 19.33 17.33
C PRO A 53 -3.62 18.95 16.45
N TRP A 54 -2.81 19.94 16.08
CA TRP A 54 -1.64 19.78 15.22
C TRP A 54 -0.64 18.72 15.72
N TRP A 55 -0.56 18.55 17.04
CA TRP A 55 0.35 17.59 17.67
C TRP A 55 0.01 16.14 17.30
N ILE A 56 -1.26 15.82 17.01
CA ILE A 56 -1.68 14.49 16.57
C ILE A 56 -1.09 14.23 15.18
N THR A 57 -1.25 15.17 14.24
CA THR A 57 -0.65 15.10 12.91
C THR A 57 0.88 14.97 13.00
N ALA A 58 1.51 15.74 13.89
CA ALA A 58 2.95 15.68 14.12
C ALA A 58 3.39 14.33 14.68
N ALA A 59 2.67 13.77 15.67
CA ALA A 59 2.97 12.45 16.22
C ALA A 59 2.84 11.35 15.15
N PHE A 60 1.80 11.39 14.32
CA PHE A 60 1.65 10.43 13.23
C PHE A 60 2.75 10.57 12.16
N GLY A 61 3.14 11.81 11.84
CA GLY A 61 4.14 12.08 10.81
C GLY A 61 5.57 11.77 11.26
N PHE A 62 5.97 12.23 12.45
CA PHE A 62 7.34 12.14 12.93
C PHE A 62 7.65 10.87 13.72
N ILE A 63 6.66 10.25 14.37
CA ILE A 63 6.86 9.08 15.23
C ILE A 63 6.29 7.84 14.58
N TRP A 64 4.98 7.83 14.28
CA TRP A 64 4.33 6.63 13.79
C TRP A 64 4.78 6.24 12.38
N THR A 65 4.80 7.18 11.43
CA THR A 65 5.17 6.91 10.03
C THR A 65 6.55 6.23 9.91
N PRO A 66 7.62 6.68 10.58
CA PRO A 66 8.91 5.96 10.57
C PRO A 66 8.84 4.55 11.16
N ILE A 67 8.16 4.36 12.30
CA ILE A 67 7.99 3.05 12.93
C ILE A 67 7.25 2.11 11.98
N TYR A 68 6.15 2.58 11.40
CA TYR A 68 5.32 1.80 10.50
C TYR A 68 6.06 1.46 9.20
N SER A 69 6.80 2.41 8.65
CA SER A 69 7.67 2.19 7.47
C SER A 69 8.80 1.20 7.76
N TYR A 70 9.40 1.25 8.95
CA TYR A 70 10.43 0.29 9.36
C TYR A 70 9.87 -1.13 9.50
N ILE A 71 8.72 -1.29 10.17
CA ILE A 71 8.03 -2.58 10.27
C ILE A 71 7.72 -3.10 8.87
N GLY A 72 7.18 -2.25 7.99
CA GLY A 72 6.89 -2.57 6.60
C GLY A 72 8.10 -3.04 5.80
N ALA A 73 9.19 -2.27 5.82
CA ALA A 73 10.43 -2.61 5.14
C ALA A 73 11.00 -3.96 5.64
N ARG A 74 10.97 -4.18 6.96
CA ARG A 74 11.42 -5.45 7.56
C ARG A 74 10.52 -6.62 7.16
N MET A 75 9.21 -6.40 7.09
CA MET A 75 8.25 -7.42 6.64
C MET A 75 8.46 -7.83 5.18
N ILE A 76 8.72 -6.86 4.29
CA ILE A 76 9.08 -7.16 2.91
C ILE A 76 10.38 -7.97 2.88
N GLY A 77 11.39 -7.59 3.67
CA GLY A 77 12.66 -8.31 3.75
C GLY A 77 12.53 -9.76 4.26
N LEU A 78 11.62 -10.02 5.21
CA LEU A 78 11.43 -11.32 5.83
C LEU A 78 10.45 -12.24 5.08
N THR A 79 9.38 -11.67 4.53
CA THR A 79 8.24 -12.43 4.00
C THR A 79 8.03 -12.23 2.49
N GLY A 80 8.74 -11.28 1.88
CA GLY A 80 8.52 -10.88 0.49
C GLY A 80 7.21 -10.10 0.26
N SER A 81 6.44 -9.82 1.32
CA SER A 81 5.20 -9.05 1.24
C SER A 81 5.16 -7.93 2.30
N PRO A 82 4.68 -6.72 1.94
CA PRO A 82 4.40 -5.67 2.91
C PRO A 82 3.16 -5.95 3.77
N GLN A 83 2.33 -6.91 3.38
CA GLN A 83 0.98 -7.12 3.95
C GLN A 83 0.99 -7.90 5.28
N GLY A 84 2.16 -8.35 5.77
CA GLY A 84 2.25 -9.16 6.98
C GLY A 84 1.90 -8.43 8.29
N VAL A 85 1.89 -7.09 8.30
CA VAL A 85 1.59 -6.28 9.49
C VAL A 85 0.91 -4.96 9.08
N SER A 86 -0.30 -5.02 8.52
CA SER A 86 -1.18 -3.86 8.46
C SER A 86 -1.99 -3.80 9.75
N PHE A 87 -1.85 -2.73 10.54
CA PHE A 87 -2.65 -2.56 11.75
C PHE A 87 -4.07 -2.12 11.36
N PRO A 88 -5.09 -2.99 11.48
CA PRO A 88 -6.44 -2.64 11.07
C PRO A 88 -6.99 -1.55 11.98
N TYR A 89 -7.79 -0.65 11.40
CA TYR A 89 -8.46 0.43 12.12
C TYR A 89 -7.53 1.36 12.93
N LEU A 90 -6.26 1.46 12.55
CA LEU A 90 -5.31 2.30 13.27
C LEU A 90 -5.77 3.76 13.31
N ARG A 91 -6.22 4.28 12.16
CA ARG A 91 -6.69 5.65 12.01
C ARG A 91 -7.90 5.88 12.91
N GLU A 92 -8.90 5.01 12.79
CA GLU A 92 -10.17 5.03 13.50
C GLU A 92 -9.95 4.98 15.01
N GLY A 93 -9.16 4.01 15.48
CA GLY A 93 -8.84 3.84 16.90
C GLY A 93 -8.06 5.02 17.48
N SER A 94 -7.14 5.59 16.70
CA SER A 94 -6.37 6.77 17.13
C SER A 94 -7.22 8.01 17.26
N PHE A 95 -8.20 8.21 16.38
CA PHE A 95 -9.12 9.35 16.46
C PHE A 95 -10.00 9.26 17.68
N TYR A 96 -10.53 8.07 17.96
CA TYR A 96 -11.32 7.83 19.15
C TYR A 96 -10.50 8.04 20.43
N LEU A 97 -9.30 7.44 20.53
CA LEU A 97 -8.43 7.56 21.70
C LEU A 97 -7.86 8.96 21.91
N SER A 98 -7.85 9.81 20.87
CA SER A 98 -7.39 11.20 20.99
C SER A 98 -8.30 12.08 21.85
N GLY A 99 -9.53 11.64 22.13
CA GLY A 99 -10.53 12.41 22.87
C GLY A 99 -11.18 13.55 22.09
N TYR A 100 -10.80 13.74 20.81
CA TYR A 100 -11.37 14.77 19.94
C TYR A 100 -12.88 14.58 19.74
N GLN A 101 -13.65 15.66 19.90
CA GLN A 101 -15.09 15.68 19.66
C GLN A 101 -15.38 16.49 18.38
N GLY A 102 -16.06 15.87 17.42
CA GLY A 102 -16.42 16.49 16.14
C GLY A 102 -16.10 15.61 14.94
N ALA A 103 -16.64 15.99 13.78
CA ALA A 103 -16.44 15.25 12.53
C ALA A 103 -15.15 15.66 11.79
N GLY A 104 -14.54 16.82 12.11
CA GLY A 104 -13.41 17.39 11.37
C GLY A 104 -12.21 16.46 11.25
N VAL A 105 -11.90 15.68 12.28
CA VAL A 105 -10.79 14.71 12.29
C VAL A 105 -10.93 13.63 11.19
N TRP A 106 -12.15 13.28 10.80
CA TRP A 106 -12.42 12.27 9.77
C TRP A 106 -12.15 12.77 8.35
N PHE A 107 -12.10 14.09 8.16
CA PHE A 107 -11.81 14.74 6.89
C PHE A 107 -10.40 15.33 6.83
N ALA A 108 -9.74 15.50 7.98
CA ALA A 108 -8.34 15.91 8.03
C ALA A 108 -7.43 14.83 7.42
N PRO A 109 -6.52 15.20 6.51
CA PRO A 109 -5.54 14.26 6.00
C PRO A 109 -4.46 14.05 7.07
N ILE A 110 -4.27 12.82 7.53
CA ILE A 110 -3.31 12.48 8.60
C ILE A 110 -2.20 11.60 8.03
N PRO A 111 -0.93 11.91 8.31
CA PRO A 111 0.21 11.22 7.72
C PRO A 111 0.37 9.82 8.36
N ILE A 112 -0.39 8.84 7.87
CA ILE A 112 -0.26 7.42 8.22
C ILE A 112 0.41 6.73 7.03
N PHE A 113 1.59 7.22 6.67
CA PHE A 113 2.30 6.73 5.49
C PHE A 113 3.11 5.48 5.83
N GLN A 114 3.27 4.59 4.85
CA GLN A 114 4.06 3.38 4.97
C GLN A 114 4.98 3.26 3.77
N TRP A 115 6.27 3.58 3.97
CA TRP A 115 7.27 3.71 2.91
C TRP A 115 8.14 2.45 2.72
N GLY A 116 7.67 1.30 3.20
CA GLY A 116 8.43 0.05 3.17
C GLY A 116 8.64 -0.47 1.75
N PHE A 117 7.67 -0.28 0.85
CA PHE A 117 7.79 -0.70 -0.55
C PHE A 117 8.86 0.11 -1.28
N GLU A 118 8.95 1.39 -0.98
CA GLU A 118 9.91 2.34 -1.52
C GLU A 118 11.33 1.96 -1.09
N ALA A 119 11.52 1.53 0.16
CA ALA A 119 12.81 1.00 0.61
C ALA A 119 13.25 -0.21 -0.24
N ALA A 120 12.32 -1.13 -0.54
CA ALA A 120 12.61 -2.26 -1.42
C ALA A 120 12.88 -1.81 -2.87
N ALA A 121 12.13 -0.83 -3.37
CA ALA A 121 12.34 -0.23 -4.69
C ALA A 121 13.73 0.44 -4.78
N PHE A 122 14.17 1.16 -3.75
CA PHE A 122 15.52 1.73 -3.69
C PHE A 122 16.59 0.65 -3.77
N LYS A 123 16.38 -0.52 -3.17
CA LYS A 123 17.30 -1.65 -3.32
C LYS A 123 17.28 -2.23 -4.74
N GLN A 124 16.11 -2.35 -5.36
CA GLN A 124 16.01 -2.78 -6.77
C GLN A 124 16.77 -1.84 -7.70
N LEU A 125 16.63 -0.53 -7.50
CA LEU A 125 17.33 0.51 -8.28
C LEU A 125 18.85 0.46 -8.08
N GLU A 126 19.30 0.06 -6.90
CA GLU A 126 20.72 -0.17 -6.62
C GLU A 126 21.24 -1.34 -7.46
N LEU A 127 20.51 -2.45 -7.49
CA LEU A 127 20.85 -3.64 -8.26
C LEU A 127 20.83 -3.39 -9.78
N THR A 128 19.93 -2.53 -10.27
CA THR A 128 19.87 -2.12 -11.68
C THR A 128 20.81 -0.98 -12.03
N LYS A 129 21.60 -0.48 -11.07
CA LYS A 129 22.53 0.66 -11.23
C LYS A 129 21.83 1.92 -11.76
N THR A 130 20.58 2.13 -11.36
CA THR A 130 19.81 3.31 -11.74
C THR A 130 20.19 4.49 -10.85
N LYS A 131 20.50 5.63 -11.47
CA LYS A 131 20.86 6.87 -10.77
C LYS A 131 19.65 7.50 -10.10
N PHE A 132 19.82 8.05 -8.90
CA PHE A 132 18.75 8.74 -8.17
C PHE A 132 18.14 9.90 -8.98
N GLY A 133 18.97 10.69 -9.67
CA GLY A 133 18.48 11.78 -10.52
C GLY A 133 17.55 11.32 -11.65
N SER A 134 17.70 10.09 -12.17
CA SER A 134 16.79 9.54 -13.18
C SER A 134 15.42 9.22 -12.59
N MET A 135 15.35 8.78 -11.33
CA MET A 135 14.09 8.58 -10.61
C MET A 135 13.32 9.89 -10.44
N VAL A 136 14.01 10.97 -10.05
CA VAL A 136 13.40 12.28 -9.90
C VAL A 136 12.87 12.80 -11.24
N LYS A 137 13.66 12.65 -12.32
CA LYS A 137 13.21 13.00 -13.68
C LYS A 137 12.00 12.19 -14.12
N LEU A 138 12.00 10.88 -13.85
CA LEU A 138 10.86 10.00 -14.13
C LEU A 138 9.62 10.50 -13.38
N ALA A 139 9.72 10.72 -12.08
CA ALA A 139 8.61 11.21 -11.27
C ALA A 139 8.07 12.56 -11.79
N ALA A 140 8.94 13.50 -12.12
CA ALA A 140 8.54 14.80 -12.66
C ALA A 140 7.80 14.67 -14.01
N VAL A 141 8.34 13.89 -14.96
CA VAL A 141 7.70 13.65 -16.26
C VAL A 141 6.37 12.93 -16.09
N THR A 142 6.32 11.89 -15.25
CA THR A 142 5.10 11.14 -14.96
C THR A 142 4.03 12.03 -14.35
N ILE A 143 4.37 12.90 -13.38
CA ILE A 143 3.42 13.84 -12.77
C ILE A 143 2.81 14.75 -13.85
N VAL A 144 3.64 15.34 -14.72
CA VAL A 144 3.16 16.25 -15.78
C VAL A 144 2.21 15.52 -16.73
N ILE A 145 2.61 14.35 -17.23
CA ILE A 145 1.78 13.56 -18.15
C ILE A 145 0.48 13.14 -17.47
N MET A 146 0.56 12.58 -16.25
CA MET A 146 -0.62 12.13 -15.51
C MET A 146 -1.57 13.28 -15.22
N PHE A 147 -1.07 14.48 -14.90
CA PHE A 147 -1.90 15.64 -14.64
C PHE A 147 -2.70 16.03 -15.89
N ILE A 148 -2.03 16.19 -17.04
CA ILE A 148 -2.67 16.53 -18.32
C ILE A 148 -3.69 15.45 -18.73
N CYS A 149 -3.29 14.18 -18.72
CA CYS A 149 -4.16 13.07 -19.08
C CYS A 149 -5.36 12.95 -18.12
N SER A 150 -5.17 13.21 -16.83
CA SER A 150 -6.26 13.21 -15.84
C SER A 150 -7.30 14.27 -16.17
N PHE A 151 -6.91 15.49 -16.53
CA PHE A 151 -7.88 16.52 -16.92
C PHE A 151 -8.69 16.12 -18.15
N VAL A 152 -8.04 15.56 -19.17
CA VAL A 152 -8.73 15.09 -20.38
C VAL A 152 -9.73 14.00 -20.03
N PHE A 153 -9.31 13.01 -19.23
CA PHE A 153 -10.15 11.89 -18.84
C PHE A 153 -11.33 12.31 -17.96
N TRP A 154 -11.09 13.16 -16.95
CA TRP A 154 -12.15 13.71 -16.11
C TRP A 154 -13.13 14.56 -16.92
N SER A 155 -12.64 15.42 -17.82
CA SER A 155 -13.49 16.23 -18.70
C SER A 155 -14.41 15.36 -19.56
N PHE A 156 -13.92 14.21 -20.05
CA PHE A 156 -14.72 13.25 -20.80
C PHE A 156 -15.78 12.55 -19.93
N ILE A 157 -15.40 12.08 -18.74
CA ILE A 157 -16.33 11.44 -17.79
C ILE A 157 -17.48 12.38 -17.40
N TRP A 158 -17.18 13.66 -17.10
CA TRP A 158 -18.22 14.61 -16.73
C TRP A 158 -19.19 14.96 -17.88
N LYS A 159 -18.76 14.79 -19.14
CA LYS A 159 -19.61 15.02 -20.32
C LYS A 159 -20.49 13.83 -20.71
N LEU A 160 -20.12 12.61 -20.30
CA LEU A 160 -20.85 11.38 -20.62
C LEU A 160 -22.23 11.29 -19.95
N GLY A 161 -22.41 11.95 -18.80
CA GLY A 161 -23.68 11.95 -18.07
C GLY A 161 -23.51 12.33 -16.60
N PRO A 162 -24.61 12.62 -15.88
CA PRO A 162 -24.56 12.97 -14.48
C PRO A 162 -24.02 11.80 -13.63
N ILE A 163 -23.27 12.11 -12.59
CA ILE A 163 -22.75 11.15 -11.62
C ILE A 163 -23.42 11.46 -10.28
N PRO A 164 -24.11 10.50 -9.61
CA PRO A 164 -24.38 9.11 -10.02
C PRO A 164 -25.53 8.96 -11.04
N SER A 165 -25.46 7.96 -11.92
CA SER A 165 -26.53 7.56 -12.86
C SER A 165 -26.39 6.11 -13.30
N SER A 166 -27.37 5.60 -14.07
CA SER A 166 -27.33 4.24 -14.66
C SER A 166 -26.14 4.02 -15.62
N ALA A 167 -25.57 5.10 -16.17
CA ALA A 167 -24.33 5.05 -16.95
C ALA A 167 -23.13 4.61 -16.09
N TYR A 168 -23.20 4.81 -14.77
CA TYR A 168 -22.16 4.54 -13.78
C TYR A 168 -22.67 3.61 -12.65
N PRO A 169 -22.97 2.33 -12.95
CA PRO A 169 -23.63 1.42 -12.01
C PRO A 169 -22.82 1.15 -10.74
N PHE A 170 -21.48 1.12 -10.86
CA PHE A 170 -20.60 0.97 -9.71
C PHE A 170 -20.77 2.14 -8.73
N VAL A 171 -20.67 3.37 -9.23
CA VAL A 171 -20.82 4.59 -8.43
C VAL A 171 -22.22 4.66 -7.81
N GLN A 172 -23.26 4.40 -8.59
CA GLN A 172 -24.65 4.40 -8.12
C GLN A 172 -24.88 3.43 -6.94
N LYS A 173 -24.25 2.25 -6.96
CA LYS A 173 -24.43 1.24 -5.90
C LYS A 173 -23.48 1.44 -4.72
N PHE A 174 -22.21 1.75 -4.98
CA PHE A 174 -21.17 1.73 -3.94
C PHE A 174 -20.97 3.07 -3.24
N TRP A 175 -21.23 4.22 -3.89
CA TRP A 175 -21.07 5.51 -3.19
C TRP A 175 -22.00 5.66 -1.99
N PRO A 176 -23.31 5.34 -2.06
CA PRO A 176 -24.17 5.41 -0.88
C PRO A 176 -23.70 4.48 0.24
N PHE A 177 -23.20 3.28 -0.11
CA PHE A 177 -22.63 2.34 0.85
C PHE A 177 -21.37 2.92 1.53
N HIS A 178 -20.41 3.43 0.76
CA HIS A 178 -19.20 4.06 1.29
C HIS A 178 -19.50 5.30 2.13
N ALA A 179 -20.42 6.15 1.68
CA ALA A 179 -20.87 7.32 2.42
C ALA A 179 -21.51 6.94 3.76
N THR A 180 -22.32 5.86 3.77
CA THR A 180 -22.91 5.32 5.01
C THR A 180 -21.85 4.81 5.97
N MET A 181 -20.87 4.05 5.47
CA MET A 181 -19.75 3.55 6.29
C MET A 181 -18.88 4.69 6.83
N GLN A 182 -18.60 5.71 6.02
CA GLN A 182 -17.85 6.89 6.45
C GLN A 182 -18.63 7.72 7.49
N ALA A 183 -19.93 7.90 7.30
CA ALA A 183 -20.79 8.59 8.25
C ALA A 183 -20.90 7.84 9.58
N PHE A 184 -20.92 6.50 9.56
CA PHE A 184 -20.88 5.67 10.76
C PHE A 184 -19.64 5.99 11.61
N TRP A 185 -18.45 5.99 11.00
CA TRP A 185 -17.22 6.35 11.69
C TRP A 185 -17.20 7.82 12.12
N ALA A 186 -17.67 8.75 11.29
CA ALA A 186 -17.72 10.16 11.66
C ALA A 186 -18.61 10.44 12.89
N LYS A 187 -19.68 9.65 13.07
CA LYS A 187 -20.57 9.73 14.25
C LYS A 187 -19.91 9.22 15.54
N SER A 188 -18.84 8.44 15.47
CA SER A 188 -18.17 7.88 16.65
C SER A 188 -17.55 8.94 17.57
N THR A 189 -17.17 10.09 17.01
CA THR A 189 -16.54 11.21 17.72
C THR A 189 -17.50 12.36 17.97
N LEU A 190 -18.80 12.20 17.69
CA LEU A 190 -19.78 13.24 17.99
C LEU A 190 -20.17 13.21 19.47
N PRO A 191 -20.43 14.39 20.08
CA PRO A 191 -20.76 14.51 21.49
C PRO A 191 -22.11 13.88 21.88
N ASP A 192 -22.97 13.56 20.90
CA ASP A 192 -24.22 12.84 21.15
C ASP A 192 -23.94 11.41 21.65
N ALA A 193 -24.40 11.13 22.87
CA ALA A 193 -24.10 9.91 23.65
C ALA A 193 -24.40 8.59 22.93
N ALA A 194 -25.27 8.59 21.91
CA ALA A 194 -25.60 7.40 21.12
C ALA A 194 -24.45 6.90 20.23
N GLY A 195 -23.60 7.80 19.70
CA GLY A 195 -22.45 7.43 18.87
C GLY A 195 -21.25 6.94 19.70
N ASN A 196 -20.96 7.65 20.79
CA ASN A 196 -19.89 7.32 21.73
C ASN A 196 -20.14 5.97 22.46
N ALA A 197 -21.39 5.65 22.82
CA ALA A 197 -21.73 4.39 23.47
C ALA A 197 -21.46 3.17 22.59
N LEU A 198 -21.78 3.24 21.28
CA LEU A 198 -21.51 2.16 20.33
C LEU A 198 -20.00 1.95 20.14
N VAL A 199 -19.19 3.01 20.19
CA VAL A 199 -17.74 2.93 19.98
C VAL A 199 -16.97 2.56 21.23
N SER A 200 -17.49 2.88 22.42
CA SER A 200 -16.94 2.37 23.69
C SER A 200 -16.96 0.82 23.77
N GLN A 201 -17.88 0.18 23.03
CA GLN A 201 -17.91 -1.27 22.88
C GLN A 201 -16.95 -1.81 21.81
N ILE A 202 -16.34 -0.95 20.97
CA ILE A 202 -15.48 -1.35 19.85
C ILE A 202 -14.06 -1.68 20.35
N ILE A 203 -13.50 -0.91 21.29
CA ILE A 203 -12.17 -1.21 21.85
C ILE A 203 -12.31 -2.18 23.02
N ARG A 204 -12.34 -3.47 22.67
CA ARG A 204 -12.37 -4.57 23.64
C ARG A 204 -10.96 -5.05 23.92
N TRP A 205 -10.36 -4.56 25.00
CA TRP A 205 -9.02 -4.95 25.44
C TRP A 205 -8.87 -6.46 25.66
N ASP A 206 -9.96 -7.16 26.03
CA ASP A 206 -9.97 -8.62 26.16
C ASP A 206 -9.65 -9.34 24.84
N TYR A 207 -10.25 -8.90 23.73
CA TYR A 207 -10.00 -9.50 22.41
C TYR A 207 -8.62 -9.13 21.87
N ILE A 208 -8.18 -7.90 22.12
CA ILE A 208 -6.81 -7.47 21.75
C ILE A 208 -5.78 -8.30 22.53
N GLY A 209 -5.98 -8.47 23.83
CA GLY A 209 -5.10 -9.25 24.71
C GLY A 209 -5.07 -10.73 24.34
N THR A 210 -6.23 -11.35 24.12
CA THR A 210 -6.31 -12.76 23.69
C THR A 210 -5.72 -12.96 22.29
N GLY A 211 -5.92 -12.02 21.35
CA GLY A 211 -5.30 -12.04 20.03
C GLY A 211 -3.77 -11.91 20.11
N PHE A 212 -3.26 -11.01 20.95
CA PHE A 212 -1.82 -10.84 21.18
C PHE A 212 -1.20 -12.10 21.80
N LEU A 213 -1.77 -12.60 22.90
CA LEU A 213 -1.29 -13.79 23.59
C LEU A 213 -1.41 -15.04 22.72
N GLY A 214 -2.50 -15.18 21.98
CA GLY A 214 -2.70 -16.29 21.04
C GLY A 214 -1.66 -16.27 19.91
N SER A 215 -1.41 -15.10 19.32
CA SER A 215 -0.38 -14.95 18.28
C SER A 215 1.02 -15.22 18.82
N ALA A 216 1.33 -14.74 20.03
CA ALA A 216 2.60 -15.02 20.71
C ALA A 216 2.77 -16.51 21.02
N ALA A 217 1.71 -17.19 21.46
CA ALA A 217 1.72 -18.63 21.72
C ALA A 217 1.93 -19.45 20.43
N VAL A 218 1.27 -19.09 19.33
CA VAL A 218 1.51 -19.72 18.02
C VAL A 218 2.95 -19.51 17.57
N LEU A 219 3.48 -18.29 17.69
CA LEU A 219 4.87 -18.00 17.33
C LEU A 219 5.86 -18.78 18.20
N ALA A 220 5.63 -18.85 19.51
CA ALA A 220 6.46 -19.62 20.44
C ALA A 220 6.40 -21.12 20.13
N GLY A 221 5.23 -21.66 19.83
CA GLY A 221 5.06 -23.04 19.38
C GLY A 221 5.85 -23.31 18.10
N LEU A 222 5.70 -22.46 17.08
CA LEU A 222 6.47 -22.58 15.83
C LEU A 222 7.98 -22.48 16.07
N ALA A 223 8.42 -21.59 16.97
CA ALA A 223 9.82 -21.46 17.35
C ALA A 223 10.35 -22.72 18.04
N LEU A 224 9.58 -23.34 18.95
CA LEU A 224 9.93 -24.60 19.62
C LEU A 224 10.12 -25.74 18.61
N PHE A 225 9.23 -25.85 17.61
CA PHE A 225 9.33 -26.83 16.53
C PHE A 225 10.32 -26.45 15.42
N LYS A 226 11.05 -25.33 15.55
CA LYS A 226 11.97 -24.79 14.54
C LYS A 226 11.31 -24.63 13.17
N ALA A 227 10.02 -24.34 13.14
CA ALA A 227 9.27 -24.13 11.92
C ALA A 227 9.68 -22.79 11.26
N PRO A 228 9.63 -22.69 9.92
CA PRO A 228 9.93 -21.45 9.21
C PRO A 228 9.03 -20.29 9.67
N LEU A 229 9.63 -19.15 9.99
CA LEU A 229 8.90 -17.92 10.37
C LEU A 229 7.89 -17.47 9.30
N THR A 230 8.14 -17.83 8.04
CA THR A 230 7.23 -17.55 6.93
C THR A 230 5.86 -18.21 7.09
N LEU A 231 5.75 -19.33 7.83
CA LEU A 231 4.46 -19.96 8.13
C LEU A 231 3.62 -19.09 9.05
N PHE A 232 4.24 -18.49 10.08
CA PHE A 232 3.56 -17.58 10.99
C PHE A 232 2.99 -16.38 10.24
N TYR A 233 3.83 -15.70 9.45
CA TYR A 233 3.42 -14.52 8.71
C TYR A 233 2.45 -14.83 7.57
N GLY A 234 2.55 -16.01 6.94
CA GLY A 234 1.58 -16.47 5.94
C GLY A 234 0.22 -16.74 6.57
N PHE A 235 0.18 -17.31 7.77
CA PHE A 235 -1.06 -17.53 8.52
C PHE A 235 -1.70 -16.19 8.92
N VAL A 236 -0.94 -15.32 9.58
CA VAL A 236 -1.41 -13.98 10.00
C VAL A 236 -1.87 -13.15 8.80
N GLY A 237 -1.10 -13.14 7.71
CA GLY A 237 -1.46 -12.43 6.48
C GLY A 237 -2.66 -13.02 5.74
N GLY A 238 -3.02 -14.29 6.00
CA GLY A 238 -4.23 -14.91 5.45
C GLY A 238 -5.49 -14.60 6.27
N ILE A 239 -5.36 -14.27 7.55
CA ILE A 239 -6.49 -13.91 8.43
C ILE A 239 -7.07 -12.58 7.93
N GLY A 240 -8.35 -12.61 7.55
CA GLY A 240 -9.07 -11.44 7.03
C GLY A 240 -9.12 -11.33 5.51
N TYR A 241 -8.41 -12.20 4.78
CA TYR A 241 -8.58 -12.30 3.32
C TYR A 241 -9.74 -13.23 2.95
N TRP A 242 -10.43 -12.89 1.86
CA TRP A 242 -11.45 -13.77 1.33
C TRP A 242 -10.82 -15.06 0.78
N PRO A 243 -11.44 -16.23 1.00
CA PRO A 243 -10.86 -17.51 0.61
C PRO A 243 -10.47 -17.59 -0.88
N HIS A 244 -11.21 -16.95 -1.77
CA HIS A 244 -10.93 -16.98 -3.21
C HIS A 244 -9.61 -16.29 -3.60
N PHE A 245 -9.15 -15.29 -2.84
CA PHE A 245 -7.83 -14.68 -3.05
C PHE A 245 -6.69 -15.63 -2.66
N VAL A 246 -6.91 -16.49 -1.66
CA VAL A 246 -5.89 -17.42 -1.15
C VAL A 246 -5.84 -18.69 -2.00
N ILE A 247 -6.99 -19.24 -2.38
CA ILE A 247 -7.09 -20.50 -3.11
C ILE A 247 -6.39 -20.41 -4.47
N LEU A 248 -6.57 -19.31 -5.22
CA LEU A 248 -5.93 -19.15 -6.53
C LEU A 248 -4.42 -18.94 -6.40
N ASN A 249 -3.96 -18.17 -5.41
CA ASN A 249 -2.53 -18.03 -5.11
C ASN A 249 -1.91 -19.37 -4.72
N PHE A 250 -2.61 -20.16 -3.91
CA PHE A 250 -2.18 -21.51 -3.53
C PHE A 250 -2.11 -22.45 -4.73
N ALA A 251 -3.13 -22.45 -5.59
CA ALA A 251 -3.14 -23.24 -6.82
C ALA A 251 -1.97 -22.84 -7.75
N GLY A 252 -1.71 -21.55 -7.90
CA GLY A 252 -0.55 -21.04 -8.65
C GLY A 252 0.79 -21.49 -8.04
N ALA A 253 0.92 -21.46 -6.71
CA ALA A 253 2.10 -21.94 -6.01
C ALA A 253 2.32 -23.46 -6.18
N LEU A 254 1.25 -24.26 -6.15
CA LEU A 254 1.29 -25.70 -6.41
C LEU A 254 1.73 -26.00 -7.85
N LEU A 255 1.16 -25.30 -8.84
CA LEU A 255 1.56 -25.43 -10.24
C LEU A 255 3.03 -25.03 -10.44
N GLY A 256 3.45 -23.93 -9.82
CA GLY A 256 4.85 -23.50 -9.79
C GLY A 256 5.77 -24.59 -9.27
N ARG A 257 5.46 -25.14 -8.10
CA ARG A 257 6.31 -26.12 -7.40
C ARG A 257 6.32 -27.50 -8.05
N TYR A 258 5.15 -28.03 -8.42
CA TYR A 258 5.04 -29.43 -8.85
C TYR A 258 5.14 -29.63 -10.36
N TYR A 259 4.72 -28.65 -11.16
CA TYR A 259 4.74 -28.77 -12.62
C TYR A 259 5.88 -27.97 -13.25
N PHE A 260 5.94 -26.66 -13.00
CA PHE A 260 6.88 -25.77 -13.69
C PHE A 260 8.34 -25.94 -13.24
N GLN A 261 8.59 -26.12 -11.94
CA GLN A 261 9.93 -26.43 -11.44
C GLN A 261 10.45 -27.76 -12.01
N ARG A 262 9.61 -28.80 -12.08
CA ARG A 262 10.00 -30.09 -12.68
C ARG A 262 10.26 -30.00 -14.18
N ARG A 263 9.49 -29.17 -14.90
CA ARG A 263 9.60 -29.02 -16.36
C ARG A 263 10.80 -28.15 -16.80
N PHE A 264 11.05 -27.05 -16.11
CA PHE A 264 12.03 -26.04 -16.54
C PHE A 264 13.34 -26.04 -15.74
N GLY A 265 13.39 -26.80 -14.64
CA GLY A 265 14.48 -26.76 -13.67
C GLY A 265 14.30 -25.63 -12.66
N GLU A 266 14.79 -25.85 -11.44
CA GLU A 266 14.56 -24.98 -10.29
C GLU A 266 15.14 -23.57 -10.50
N ASP A 267 16.40 -23.46 -10.90
CA ASP A 267 17.08 -22.17 -11.08
C ASP A 267 16.45 -21.33 -12.20
N ARG A 268 16.09 -21.99 -13.31
CA ARG A 268 15.46 -21.32 -14.45
C ARG A 268 14.06 -20.84 -14.10
N TRP A 269 13.26 -21.65 -13.40
CA TRP A 269 11.93 -21.26 -12.97
C TRP A 269 11.95 -20.08 -12.00
N ARG A 270 12.87 -20.09 -11.02
CA ARG A 270 13.06 -18.98 -10.08
C ARG A 270 13.42 -17.68 -10.79
N ALA A 271 14.22 -17.73 -11.87
CA ALA A 271 14.54 -16.56 -12.67
C ALA A 271 13.37 -16.07 -13.55
N TYR A 272 12.53 -16.97 -14.06
CA TYR A 272 11.40 -16.63 -14.92
C TYR A 272 10.17 -16.13 -14.16
N THR A 273 9.95 -16.59 -12.94
CA THR A 273 8.78 -16.20 -12.11
C THR A 273 8.58 -14.68 -12.02
N PRO A 274 9.59 -13.85 -11.65
CA PRO A 274 9.41 -12.40 -11.57
C PRO A 274 9.18 -11.75 -12.95
N ILE A 275 9.76 -12.30 -14.02
CA ILE A 275 9.59 -11.80 -15.40
C ILE A 275 8.15 -12.07 -15.87
N LEU A 276 7.62 -13.26 -15.60
CA LEU A 276 6.25 -13.63 -15.93
C LEU A 276 5.25 -12.76 -15.17
N LEU A 277 5.49 -12.51 -13.87
CA LEU A 277 4.66 -11.63 -13.08
C LEU A 277 4.66 -10.20 -13.65
N ALA A 278 5.84 -9.64 -13.94
CA ALA A 278 5.96 -8.30 -14.51
C ALA A 278 5.25 -8.17 -15.87
N GLY A 279 5.44 -9.17 -16.75
CA GLY A 279 4.79 -9.22 -18.05
C GLY A 279 3.27 -9.34 -17.95
N TYR A 280 2.77 -10.21 -17.08
CA TYR A 280 1.34 -10.38 -16.84
C TYR A 280 0.71 -9.12 -16.24
N SER A 281 1.31 -8.52 -15.21
CA SER A 281 0.81 -7.28 -14.60
C SER A 281 0.76 -6.12 -15.59
N CYS A 282 1.79 -5.97 -16.42
CA CYS A 282 1.81 -4.97 -17.49
C CYS A 282 0.70 -5.22 -18.52
N GLY A 283 0.56 -6.47 -18.99
CA GLY A 283 -0.47 -6.87 -19.95
C GLY A 283 -1.89 -6.66 -19.42
N MET A 284 -2.16 -7.04 -18.17
CA MET A 284 -3.43 -6.80 -17.50
C MET A 284 -3.76 -5.32 -17.43
N GLY A 285 -2.78 -4.45 -17.12
CA GLY A 285 -2.96 -3.00 -17.12
C GLY A 285 -3.32 -2.46 -18.50
N LEU A 286 -2.57 -2.83 -19.54
CA LEU A 286 -2.80 -2.37 -20.91
C LEU A 286 -4.15 -2.83 -21.47
N VAL A 287 -4.49 -4.11 -21.29
CA VAL A 287 -5.78 -4.66 -21.72
C VAL A 287 -6.91 -3.99 -20.95
N GLY A 288 -6.79 -3.86 -19.63
CA GLY A 288 -7.79 -3.20 -18.79
C GLY A 288 -8.06 -1.76 -19.23
N MET A 289 -7.00 -0.96 -19.45
CA MET A 289 -7.14 0.42 -19.93
C MET A 289 -7.76 0.50 -21.32
N THR A 290 -7.39 -0.42 -22.23
CA THR A 290 -7.97 -0.48 -23.58
C THR A 290 -9.45 -0.83 -23.53
N SER A 291 -9.83 -1.84 -22.74
CA SER A 291 -11.23 -2.24 -22.55
C SER A 291 -12.08 -1.12 -21.96
N ILE A 292 -11.57 -0.40 -20.95
CA ILE A 292 -12.26 0.77 -20.38
C ILE A 292 -12.43 1.86 -21.45
N SER A 293 -11.39 2.15 -22.22
CA SER A 293 -11.43 3.17 -23.27
C SER A 293 -12.47 2.83 -24.34
N VAL A 294 -12.52 1.58 -24.81
CA VAL A 294 -13.53 1.10 -25.77
C VAL A 294 -14.95 1.17 -25.19
N ALA A 295 -15.13 0.75 -23.93
CA ALA A 295 -16.43 0.82 -23.27
C ALA A 295 -16.93 2.27 -23.11
N LEU A 296 -16.02 3.20 -22.79
CA LEU A 296 -16.31 4.62 -22.66
C LEU A 296 -16.68 5.26 -24.01
N ILE A 297 -15.95 4.93 -25.09
CA ILE A 297 -16.28 5.37 -26.46
C ILE A 297 -17.64 4.82 -26.89
N SER A 298 -17.89 3.53 -26.66
CA SER A 298 -19.17 2.89 -27.00
C SER A 298 -20.35 3.58 -26.31
N LYS A 299 -20.21 3.91 -25.02
CA LYS A 299 -21.24 4.67 -24.28
C LYS A 299 -21.45 6.07 -24.83
N ALA A 300 -20.38 6.80 -25.13
CA ALA A 300 -20.47 8.16 -25.69
C ALA A 300 -21.17 8.19 -27.07
N VAL A 301 -20.90 7.20 -27.93
CA VAL A 301 -21.57 7.09 -29.23
C VAL A 301 -23.05 6.73 -29.04
N SER A 302 -23.37 5.81 -28.13
CA SER A 302 -24.76 5.42 -27.88
C SER A 302 -25.63 6.56 -27.31
N SER A 303 -25.05 7.49 -26.55
CA SER A 303 -25.75 8.67 -26.02
C SER A 303 -26.00 9.77 -27.05
N ILE A 304 -25.34 9.71 -28.23
CA ILE A 304 -25.53 10.69 -29.32
C ILE A 304 -26.74 10.33 -30.20
N VAL A 305 -27.29 9.11 -30.08
CA VAL A 305 -28.38 8.61 -30.94
C VAL A 305 -29.78 9.08 -30.48
N PHE A 306 -29.89 9.95 -29.47
CA PHE A 306 -31.15 10.57 -29.04
C PHE A 306 -30.99 12.06 -28.74
#